data_AF-A0A7W1YRG9-F1
#
_entry.id   AF-A0A7W1YRG9-F1
#
_cell.length_a   1.000
_cell.length_b   1.000
_cell.length_c   1.000
_cell.angle_alpha   90.00
_cell.angle_beta   90.00
_cell.angle_gamma   90.00
#
_symmetry.space_group_name_H-M   'P 1'
#
loop_
_entity.id
_entity.type
_entity.pdbx_description
1 polymer ?
#
loop_
_entity_poly.entity_id
_entity_poly.type
_entity_poly.pdbx_seq_one_letter_code
_entity_poly.pdbx_strand_id
1 'polypeptide(L)' 'ELKEGDQVAFVMGEDNQVRLKRSTSVVERTAGALRGNVAHLTAEQLREAAEQAIAEDVITRLEA' A
#
# COMPACT_ATOMS: atom_id res chain seq x y z
N GLU A 1 -5.19 -12.39 -19.77
CA GLU A 1 -5.95 -11.93 -20.95
C GLU A 1 -7.22 -11.21 -20.51
N LEU A 2 -7.63 -10.21 -21.27
CA LEU A 2 -8.91 -9.49 -21.10
C LEU A 2 -10.02 -10.24 -21.84
N LYS A 3 -11.23 -10.27 -21.26
CA LYS A 3 -12.41 -10.90 -21.85
C LYS A 3 -13.56 -9.91 -21.97
N GLU A 4 -14.52 -10.25 -22.83
CA GLU A 4 -15.77 -9.49 -22.93
C GLU A 4 -16.47 -9.41 -21.56
N GLY A 5 -16.90 -8.21 -21.17
CA GLY A 5 -17.48 -7.93 -19.86
C GLY A 5 -16.49 -7.51 -18.76
N ASP A 6 -15.18 -7.55 -19.01
CA ASP A 6 -14.18 -7.06 -18.06
C ASP A 6 -14.22 -5.53 -17.93
N GLN A 7 -14.16 -5.02 -16.70
CA GLN A 7 -13.83 -3.62 -16.45
C GLN A 7 -12.33 -3.39 -16.62
N VAL A 8 -11.96 -2.29 -17.28
CA VAL A 8 -10.56 -1.94 -17.58
C VAL A 8 -10.24 -0.52 -17.14
N ALA A 9 -8.98 -0.30 -16.78
CA ALA A 9 -8.40 1.01 -16.49
C ALA A 9 -7.26 1.31 -17.47
N PHE A 10 -7.14 2.58 -17.84
CA PHE A 10 -6.00 3.09 -18.60
C PHE A 10 -4.84 3.36 -17.62
N VAL A 11 -3.67 2.82 -17.92
CA VAL A 11 -2.45 3.04 -17.15
C VAL A 11 -1.35 3.55 -18.07
N MET A 12 -0.54 4.49 -17.59
CA MET A 12 0.65 4.95 -18.30
C MET A 12 1.80 3.98 -18.03
N GLY A 13 2.39 3.42 -19.08
CA GLY A 13 3.60 2.61 -19.01
C GLY A 13 4.86 3.47 -18.86
N GLU A 14 5.95 2.85 -18.42
CA GLU A 14 7.28 3.50 -18.30
C GLU A 14 7.83 3.98 -19.65
N ASP A 15 7.36 3.38 -20.75
CA ASP A 15 7.62 3.75 -22.14
C ASP A 15 6.74 4.91 -22.63
N ASN A 16 6.01 5.57 -21.72
CA ASN A 16 5.06 6.64 -22.00
C ASN A 16 3.93 6.22 -22.96
N GLN A 17 3.60 4.93 -22.99
CA GLN A 17 2.49 4.39 -23.76
C GLN A 17 1.30 4.11 -22.85
N VAL A 18 0.11 4.44 -23.33
CA VAL A 18 -1.14 4.11 -22.65
C VAL A 18 -1.44 2.62 -22.85
N ARG A 19 -1.60 1.88 -21.76
CA ARG A 19 -1.94 0.46 -21.76
C ARG A 19 -3.27 0.20 -21.07
N LEU A 20 -3.98 -0.83 -21.50
CA LEU A 20 -5.19 -1.32 -20.85
C LEU A 20 -4.82 -2.40 -19.83
N LYS A 21 -5.28 -2.24 -18.59
CA LYS A 21 -5.15 -3.25 -17.54
C LYS A 21 -6.53 -3.57 -16.99
N ARG A 22 -6.80 -4.85 -16.70
CA ARG A 22 -8.06 -5.24 -16.02
C ARG A 22 -8.16 -4.46 -14.71
N SER A 23 -9.29 -3.81 -14.50
CA SER A 23 -9.58 -3.17 -13.22
C SER A 23 -9.68 -4.25 -12.17
N THR A 24 -8.80 -4.18 -11.17
CA THR A 24 -8.88 -5.03 -10.00
C THR A 24 -10.01 -4.56 -9.11
N SER A 25 -10.66 -5.49 -8.41
CA SER A 25 -11.74 -5.16 -7.47
C SER A 25 -11.23 -4.18 -6.42
N VAL A 26 -12.11 -3.30 -5.90
CA VAL A 26 -11.76 -2.44 -4.75
C VAL A 26 -11.19 -3.29 -3.61
N VAL A 27 -11.74 -4.49 -3.42
CA VAL A 27 -11.25 -5.47 -2.43
C VAL A 27 -9.79 -5.86 -2.70
N GLU A 28 -9.43 -6.19 -3.94
CA GLU A 28 -8.04 -6.51 -4.31
C GLU A 28 -7.12 -5.29 -4.16
N ARG A 29 -7.65 -4.08 -4.46
CA ARG A 29 -6.90 -2.82 -4.34
C ARG A 29 -6.64 -2.40 -2.90
N THR A 30 -7.51 -2.79 -1.97
CA THR A 30 -7.43 -2.42 -0.55
C THR A 30 -7.07 -3.60 0.35
N ALA A 31 -6.73 -4.76 -0.20
CA ALA A 31 -6.32 -5.91 0.58
C ALA A 31 -5.06 -5.57 1.40
N GLY A 32 -5.17 -5.64 2.73
CA GLY A 32 -4.08 -5.26 3.65
C GLY A 32 -3.93 -3.76 3.90
N ALA A 33 -4.75 -2.91 3.27
CA ALA A 33 -4.75 -1.48 3.56
C ALA A 33 -5.54 -1.21 4.85
N LEU A 34 -4.85 -0.67 5.87
CA LEU A 34 -5.50 -0.18 7.07
C LEU A 34 -5.92 1.28 6.86
N ARG A 35 -7.17 1.62 7.23
CA ARG A 35 -7.63 3.01 7.18
C ARG A 35 -6.83 3.84 8.20
N GLY A 36 -6.05 4.80 7.72
CA GLY A 36 -5.32 5.75 8.55
C GLY A 36 -5.51 7.18 8.06
N ASN A 37 -5.43 8.15 8.98
CA ASN A 37 -5.38 9.59 8.64
C ASN A 37 -3.96 10.07 8.33
N VAL A 38 -3.03 9.13 8.13
CA VAL A 38 -1.62 9.37 7.89
C VAL A 38 -1.29 8.98 6.47
N ALA A 39 -0.49 9.81 5.81
CA ALA A 39 0.02 9.52 4.47
C ALA A 39 0.83 8.22 4.48
N HIS A 40 0.83 7.51 3.35
CA HIS A 40 1.68 6.34 3.18
C HIS A 40 3.15 6.75 3.34
N LEU A 41 3.84 6.09 4.26
CA LEU A 41 5.27 6.28 4.48
C LEU A 41 6.07 5.62 3.36
N THR A 42 7.25 6.17 3.06
CA THR A 42 8.25 5.45 2.27
C THR A 42 8.77 4.23 3.04
N ALA A 43 9.43 3.30 2.35
CA ALA A 43 10.02 2.12 3.00
C ALA A 43 10.99 2.50 4.13
N GLU A 44 11.78 3.55 3.93
CA GLU A 44 12.73 4.02 4.94
C GLU A 44 12.04 4.60 6.16
N GLN A 45 11.04 5.46 5.94
CA GLN A 45 10.24 6.04 7.02
C GLN A 45 9.47 4.98 7.81
N LEU A 46 9.00 3.93 7.13
CA LEU A 46 8.33 2.81 7.78
C LEU A 46 9.30 2.04 8.69
N ARG A 47 10.55 1.86 8.26
CA ARG A 47 11.60 1.21 9.06
C ARG A 47 11.90 2.01 10.33
N GLU A 48 12.11 3.31 10.21
CA GLU A 48 12.36 4.20 11.36
C GLU A 48 11.19 4.20 12.35
N ALA A 49 9.96 4.30 11.85
CA ALA A 49 8.76 4.27 12.68
C ALA A 49 8.60 2.93 13.43
N ALA A 50 8.94 1.82 12.77
CA ALA A 50 8.89 0.50 13.39
C ALA A 50 9.97 0.34 14.47
N GLU A 51 11.21 0.78 14.20
CA GLU A 51 12.31 0.74 15.18
C GLU A 51 11.96 1.54 16.43
N GLN A 52 11.41 2.75 16.26
CA GLN A 52 10.97 3.61 17.36
C GLN A 52 9.85 2.97 18.19
N ALA A 53 8.81 2.44 17.54
CA ALA A 53 7.69 1.80 18.23
C ALA A 53 8.12 0.58 19.05
N ILE A 54 9.08 -0.20 18.54
CA ILE A 54 9.67 -1.34 19.29
C ILE A 54 10.43 -0.84 20.52
N ALA A 55 11.23 0.21 20.38
CA ALA A 55 11.99 0.78 21.49
C ALA A 55 11.05 1.29 22.61
N GLU A 56 9.99 2.00 22.24
CA GLU A 56 8.98 2.52 23.17
C GLU A 56 8.24 1.40 23.91
N ASP A 57 7.86 0.33 23.21
CA ASP A 57 7.21 -0.85 23.82
C ASP A 57 8.14 -1.55 24.83
N VAL A 58 9.43 -1.69 24.51
CA VAL A 58 10.41 -2.27 25.45
C VAL A 58 10.54 -1.43 26.71
N ILE A 59 10.65 -0.10 26.57
CA ILE A 59 10.71 0.81 27.74
C ILE A 59 9.44 0.68 28.57
N THR A 60 8.26 0.72 27.94
CA THR A 60 6.97 0.59 28.61
C THR A 60 6.86 -0.69 29.43
N ARG A 61 7.40 -1.81 28.92
CA ARG A 61 7.41 -3.11 29.64
C ARG A 61 8.41 -3.15 30.79
N LEU A 62 9.47 -2.35 30.75
CA LEU A 62 10.46 -2.26 31.83
C LEU A 62 9.99 -1.33 32.95
N GLU A 63 9.12 -0.37 32.64
CA GLU A 63 8.54 0.59 33.59
C GLU A 63 7.25 0.10 34.26
N ALA A 64 6.65 -1.00 33.76
CA ALA A 64 5.44 -1.64 34.28
C ALA A 64 5.76 -2.77 35.27
#